data_AF-A0A3N5QGS3-F1
#
_entry.id   AF-A0A3N5QGS3-F1
#
_cell.length_a   1.000
_cell.length_b   1.000
_cell.length_c   1.000
_cell.angle_alpha   90.00
_cell.angle_beta   90.00
_cell.angle_gamma   90.00
#
_symmetry.space_group_name_H-M   'P 1'
#
loop_
_entity.id
_entity.type
_entity.pdbx_description
1 polymer ?
#
loop_
_entity_poly.entity_id
_entity_poly.type
_entity_poly.pdbx_seq_one_letter_code
_entity_poly.pdbx_strand_id
1 'polypeptide(L)'
;MNYPSRLLTLLASSAFFAFSLCLFTLAPSHPLLGGELDQTFRSMRFRCVGPFRAGRSLAVASHPSDRMTYYFGATGGGVFKSSDGGDTWVDITDTNFRTSSIGAICIAPSDPNVIYVGTGETDIRGNISMGDGLYRSTDAGVSWSHVGLTGTQAIADIIVHPDDANTVLVSAMGHVFGANSERGIFKSTDGGASWRKVLFRNDSTGGLTLKMDPTNPRIIYASLWQAYRNGWSMSSGGEGSGLYKSTDGGETWKDLTKNPGMPKGIIGKICVDVSPAQKNLVWAMIENANGGLFKSTNGGASWQRTSTDANIRQRPWYFNHVYADPKNADVVYVLNVGMHKSINGGSTFFGIGTNHADHHDMWI
;
A
#
# COMPACT_ATOMS: atom_id res chain seq x y z
N MET A 1 -39.29 55.68 -8.63
CA MET A 1 -40.74 55.67 -8.39
C MET A 1 -41.02 54.83 -7.14
N ASN A 2 -41.66 55.46 -6.15
CA ASN A 2 -42.33 54.92 -4.95
C ASN A 2 -41.54 54.07 -3.93
N TYR A 3 -40.83 54.80 -3.04
CA TYR A 3 -40.86 54.81 -1.55
C TYR A 3 -41.81 53.83 -0.79
N PRO A 4 -41.64 53.56 0.54
CA PRO A 4 -40.43 53.68 1.38
C PRO A 4 -40.28 52.67 2.57
N SER A 5 -39.09 52.70 3.14
CA SER A 5 -38.75 52.48 4.56
C SER A 5 -39.48 53.43 5.52
N ARG A 6 -39.89 52.97 6.71
CA ARG A 6 -40.04 53.83 7.91
C ARG A 6 -39.38 53.22 9.14
N LEU A 7 -38.62 54.12 9.77
CA LEU A 7 -37.80 54.05 10.97
C LEU A 7 -38.61 54.64 12.16
N LEU A 8 -38.17 54.34 13.40
CA LEU A 8 -38.33 55.10 14.66
C LEU A 8 -39.75 55.18 15.30
N THR A 9 -40.00 55.23 16.62
CA THR A 9 -39.38 54.82 17.91
C THR A 9 -40.39 55.21 19.03
N LEU A 10 -40.31 54.57 20.22
CA LEU A 10 -40.60 55.12 21.57
C LEU A 10 -42.11 55.37 21.91
N LEU A 11 -42.70 54.90 23.02
CA LEU A 11 -42.28 54.87 24.44
C LEU A 11 -43.05 53.82 25.28
N ALA A 12 -42.32 53.31 26.30
CA ALA A 12 -42.68 52.82 27.64
C ALA A 12 -44.18 52.85 28.07
N SER A 13 -44.76 51.86 28.77
CA SER A 13 -44.36 51.22 30.03
C SER A 13 -45.28 49.99 30.20
N SER A 14 -44.91 48.84 30.77
CA SER A 14 -44.87 48.63 32.22
C SER A 14 -44.41 47.19 32.49
N ALA A 15 -43.64 47.05 33.56
CA ALA A 15 -43.15 45.82 34.19
C ALA A 15 -44.03 44.57 34.04
N PHE A 16 -43.44 43.44 33.67
CA PHE A 16 -43.55 42.21 34.46
C PHE A 16 -42.33 41.30 34.23
N PHE A 17 -41.65 41.04 35.34
CA PHE A 17 -40.57 40.09 35.53
C PHE A 17 -40.99 38.67 35.10
N ALA A 18 -40.17 38.00 34.29
CA ALA A 18 -40.03 36.54 34.35
C ALA A 18 -38.67 36.15 33.75
N PHE A 19 -37.69 36.08 34.63
CA PHE A 19 -36.39 35.46 34.41
C PHE A 19 -36.65 33.95 34.15
N SER A 20 -36.77 33.54 32.89
CA SER A 20 -36.74 32.10 32.57
C SER A 20 -35.28 31.67 32.56
N LEU A 21 -34.80 31.35 33.77
CA LEU A 21 -33.56 30.63 33.98
C LEU A 21 -33.76 29.24 33.36
N CYS A 22 -33.36 29.06 32.09
CA CYS A 22 -33.18 27.72 31.54
C CYS A 22 -32.08 27.04 32.37
N LEU A 23 -32.50 26.25 33.35
CA LEU A 23 -31.66 25.23 33.94
C LEU A 23 -31.22 24.32 32.80
N PHE A 24 -29.99 24.52 32.32
CA PHE A 24 -29.22 23.42 31.77
C PHE A 24 -29.04 22.43 32.92
N THR A 25 -29.94 21.46 33.00
CA THR A 25 -29.65 20.24 33.74
C THR A 25 -28.40 19.66 33.08
N LEU A 26 -27.29 19.64 33.82
CA LEU A 26 -26.17 18.77 33.54
C LEU A 26 -26.74 17.36 33.44
N ALA A 27 -27.02 16.91 32.21
CA ALA A 27 -27.26 15.51 31.97
C ALA A 27 -26.00 14.79 32.50
N PRO A 28 -26.13 13.84 33.43
CA PRO A 28 -24.98 13.06 33.84
C PRO A 28 -24.39 12.46 32.57
N SER A 29 -23.10 12.69 32.34
CA SER A 29 -22.35 11.95 31.36
C SER A 29 -22.42 10.49 31.80
N HIS A 30 -23.33 9.73 31.20
CA HIS A 30 -23.27 8.28 31.33
C HIS A 30 -21.91 7.89 30.76
N PRO A 31 -21.00 7.30 31.56
CA PRO A 31 -19.87 6.62 30.96
C PRO A 31 -20.46 5.66 29.95
N LEU A 32 -19.94 5.65 28.72
CA LEU A 32 -20.24 4.57 27.78
C LEU A 32 -19.86 3.28 28.51
N LEU A 33 -20.87 2.63 29.07
CA LEU A 33 -20.73 1.37 29.77
C LEU A 33 -20.23 0.39 28.72
N GLY A 34 -18.95 0.05 28.80
CA GLY A 34 -18.49 -1.27 28.43
C GLY A 34 -19.16 -2.26 29.38
N GLY A 35 -20.44 -2.54 29.14
CA GLY A 35 -21.17 -3.55 29.88
C GLY A 35 -20.50 -4.89 29.61
N GLU A 36 -20.19 -5.65 30.66
CA GLU A 36 -19.86 -7.06 30.49
C GLU A 36 -21.00 -7.71 29.70
N LEU A 37 -20.66 -8.39 28.60
CA LEU A 37 -21.60 -9.23 27.87
C LEU A 37 -22.32 -10.13 28.87
N ASP A 38 -23.67 -10.07 28.85
CA ASP A 38 -24.54 -10.96 29.62
C ASP A 38 -24.00 -12.39 29.53
N GLN A 39 -23.92 -13.08 30.67
CA GLN A 39 -23.38 -14.44 30.77
C GLN A 39 -24.06 -15.40 29.77
N THR A 40 -25.31 -15.13 29.42
CA THR A 40 -26.09 -15.86 28.41
C THR A 40 -25.44 -15.88 27.03
N PHE A 41 -24.64 -14.87 26.68
CA PHE A 41 -24.03 -14.73 25.36
C PHE A 41 -22.61 -15.28 25.24
N ARG A 42 -21.99 -15.75 26.33
CA ARG A 42 -20.61 -16.27 26.31
C ARG A 42 -20.43 -17.55 25.47
N SER A 43 -21.51 -18.31 25.26
CA SER A 43 -21.51 -19.51 24.41
C SER A 43 -21.75 -19.18 22.92
N MET A 44 -22.19 -17.97 22.59
CA MET A 44 -22.39 -17.58 21.19
C MET A 44 -21.05 -17.51 20.47
N ARG A 45 -21.06 -17.85 19.19
CA ARG A 45 -19.91 -17.76 18.29
C ARG A 45 -20.31 -16.95 17.09
N PHE A 46 -19.46 -16.01 16.71
CA PHE A 46 -19.61 -15.35 15.42
C PHE A 46 -19.47 -16.39 14.31
N ARG A 47 -20.29 -16.26 13.27
CA ARG A 47 -20.19 -17.06 12.05
C ARG A 47 -20.26 -16.13 10.85
N CYS A 48 -19.46 -16.41 9.83
CA CYS A 48 -19.60 -15.74 8.56
C CYS A 48 -20.93 -16.15 7.91
N VAL A 49 -21.72 -15.17 7.47
CA VAL A 49 -22.99 -15.38 6.74
C VAL A 49 -22.85 -15.06 5.25
N GLY A 50 -21.65 -14.71 4.81
CA GLY A 50 -21.34 -14.29 3.45
C GLY A 50 -21.66 -12.80 3.17
N PRO A 51 -21.35 -12.32 1.95
CA PRO A 51 -20.83 -13.10 0.81
C PRO A 51 -19.40 -13.63 1.03
N PHE A 52 -19.11 -14.84 0.53
CA PHE A 52 -17.82 -15.52 0.71
C PHE A 52 -16.72 -15.05 -0.27
N ARG A 53 -17.09 -14.24 -1.27
CA ARG A 53 -16.18 -13.64 -2.24
C ARG A 53 -16.59 -12.19 -2.44
N ALA A 54 -15.87 -11.28 -1.79
CA ALA A 54 -16.10 -9.85 -1.88
C ALA A 54 -14.87 -9.09 -1.35
N GLY A 55 -14.86 -7.79 -1.61
CA GLY A 55 -13.84 -6.90 -1.09
C GLY A 55 -12.62 -6.78 -1.99
N ARG A 56 -11.67 -5.98 -1.53
CA ARG A 56 -10.44 -5.64 -2.23
C ARG A 56 -9.25 -6.24 -1.50
N SER A 57 -8.30 -6.75 -2.27
CA SER A 57 -7.01 -7.23 -1.81
C SER A 57 -5.91 -6.44 -2.49
N LEU A 58 -4.87 -6.08 -1.75
CA LEU A 58 -3.72 -5.32 -2.24
C LEU A 58 -2.39 -6.05 -2.06
N ALA A 59 -2.40 -7.18 -1.36
CA ALA A 59 -1.19 -7.92 -1.05
C ALA A 59 -1.44 -9.40 -1.31
N VAL A 60 -0.51 -10.04 -2.01
CA VAL A 60 -0.45 -11.49 -2.15
C VAL A 60 0.96 -12.00 -1.85
N ALA A 61 1.04 -13.15 -1.20
CA ALA A 61 2.28 -13.87 -1.00
C ALA A 61 2.04 -15.37 -1.14
N SER A 62 3.09 -16.11 -1.46
CA SER A 62 3.04 -17.55 -1.63
C SER A 62 4.24 -18.20 -0.97
N HIS A 63 4.05 -19.40 -0.45
CA HIS A 63 5.12 -20.16 0.16
C HIS A 63 6.16 -20.54 -0.92
N PRO A 64 7.48 -20.33 -0.67
CA PRO A 64 8.51 -20.45 -1.71
C PRO A 64 8.66 -21.87 -2.27
N SER A 65 8.30 -22.90 -1.49
CA SER A 65 8.42 -24.31 -1.89
C SER A 65 7.11 -25.11 -1.84
N ASP A 66 6.01 -24.53 -1.37
CA ASP A 66 4.72 -25.22 -1.24
C ASP A 66 3.70 -24.52 -2.11
N ARG A 67 3.32 -25.18 -3.21
CA ARG A 67 2.40 -24.63 -4.21
C ARG A 67 0.94 -24.63 -3.77
N MET A 68 0.62 -25.15 -2.59
CA MET A 68 -0.74 -25.13 -2.05
C MET A 68 -0.95 -24.02 -1.03
N THR A 69 0.13 -23.41 -0.55
CA THR A 69 0.07 -22.41 0.52
C THR A 69 0.19 -20.98 -0.01
N TYR A 70 -0.89 -20.22 0.14
CA TYR A 70 -1.00 -18.84 -0.33
C TYR A 70 -1.55 -17.93 0.75
N TYR A 71 -1.26 -16.64 0.62
CA TYR A 71 -1.73 -15.59 1.51
C TYR A 71 -2.25 -14.42 0.70
N PHE A 72 -3.33 -13.79 1.15
CA PHE A 72 -3.71 -12.48 0.66
C PHE A 72 -4.07 -11.54 1.81
N GLY A 73 -3.86 -10.25 1.58
CA GLY A 73 -4.17 -9.17 2.52
C GLY A 73 -5.35 -8.34 2.04
N ALA A 74 -6.43 -8.33 2.81
CA ALA A 74 -7.62 -7.54 2.51
C ALA A 74 -7.45 -6.09 2.99
N THR A 75 -8.10 -5.13 2.32
CA THR A 75 -8.10 -3.71 2.76
C THR A 75 -8.99 -3.46 3.98
N GLY A 76 -9.75 -4.46 4.43
CA GLY A 76 -10.68 -4.39 5.55
C GLY A 76 -11.10 -5.77 6.06
N GLY A 77 -10.14 -6.69 6.20
CA GLY A 77 -10.40 -8.06 6.64
C GLY A 77 -9.18 -8.83 7.13
N GLY A 78 -8.01 -8.20 7.27
CA GLY A 78 -6.81 -8.87 7.74
C GLY A 78 -6.13 -9.75 6.68
N VAL A 79 -5.35 -10.73 7.14
CA VAL A 79 -4.63 -11.68 6.29
C VAL A 79 -5.36 -13.00 6.27
N PHE A 80 -5.61 -13.50 5.06
CA PHE A 80 -6.17 -14.83 4.83
C PHE A 80 -5.10 -15.76 4.30
N LYS A 81 -5.08 -16.98 4.83
CA LYS A 81 -4.22 -18.09 4.40
C LYS A 81 -5.04 -19.19 3.76
N SER A 82 -4.55 -19.73 2.66
CA SER A 82 -4.98 -21.00 2.09
C SER A 82 -3.83 -21.99 2.19
N SER A 83 -4.16 -23.27 2.37
CA SER A 83 -3.23 -24.41 2.34
C SER A 83 -3.68 -25.50 1.36
N ASP A 84 -4.66 -25.20 0.51
CA ASP A 84 -5.31 -26.12 -0.42
C ASP A 84 -5.42 -25.55 -1.83
N GLY A 85 -4.51 -24.64 -2.19
CA GLY A 85 -4.46 -24.13 -3.56
C GLY A 85 -5.41 -22.97 -3.84
N GLY A 86 -5.99 -22.37 -2.80
CA GLY A 86 -6.95 -21.26 -2.90
C GLY A 86 -8.42 -21.68 -2.88
N ASP A 87 -8.71 -22.96 -2.61
CA ASP A 87 -10.07 -23.49 -2.49
C ASP A 87 -10.75 -22.99 -1.21
N THR A 88 -10.02 -23.00 -0.08
CA THR A 88 -10.48 -22.43 1.20
C THR A 88 -9.49 -21.42 1.77
N TRP A 89 -10.02 -20.47 2.54
CA TRP A 89 -9.27 -19.36 3.12
C TRP A 89 -9.66 -19.17 4.58
N VAL A 90 -8.65 -19.04 5.44
CA VAL A 90 -8.80 -18.84 6.89
C VAL A 90 -8.14 -17.52 7.26
N ASP A 91 -8.86 -16.66 8.00
CA ASP A 91 -8.27 -15.46 8.60
C ASP A 91 -7.30 -15.86 9.72
N ILE A 92 -6.07 -15.36 9.64
CA ILE A 92 -4.99 -15.66 10.59
C ILE A 92 -4.59 -14.44 11.44
N THR A 93 -5.44 -13.41 11.49
CA THR A 93 -5.14 -12.11 12.12
C THR A 93 -6.24 -11.55 13.01
N ASP A 94 -7.49 -12.02 12.87
CA ASP A 94 -8.69 -11.48 13.56
C ASP A 94 -8.53 -11.25 15.08
N THR A 95 -7.69 -12.05 15.75
CA THR A 95 -7.49 -11.94 17.22
C THR A 95 -6.21 -11.21 17.64
N ASN A 96 -5.31 -10.90 16.72
CA ASN A 96 -3.98 -10.37 17.02
C ASN A 96 -3.75 -8.95 16.50
N PHE A 97 -4.41 -8.58 15.41
CA PHE A 97 -4.20 -7.29 14.76
C PHE A 97 -5.18 -6.25 15.31
N ARG A 98 -4.74 -4.99 15.37
CA ARG A 98 -5.60 -3.88 15.82
C ARG A 98 -6.31 -3.17 14.67
N THR A 99 -5.91 -3.47 13.44
CA THR A 99 -6.47 -2.94 12.19
C THR A 99 -6.61 -4.07 11.19
N SER A 100 -7.62 -3.95 10.32
CA SER A 100 -7.95 -4.98 9.32
C SER A 100 -7.47 -4.61 7.92
N SER A 101 -6.79 -3.47 7.75
CA SER A 101 -6.27 -3.04 6.45
C SER A 101 -4.85 -3.55 6.25
N ILE A 102 -4.62 -4.32 5.19
CA ILE A 102 -3.31 -4.89 4.84
C ILE A 102 -2.83 -4.32 3.51
N GLY A 103 -1.60 -3.82 3.49
CA GLY A 103 -0.96 -3.23 2.31
C GLY A 103 0.17 -4.06 1.73
N ALA A 104 0.85 -4.88 2.55
CA ALA A 104 1.95 -5.72 2.09
C ALA A 104 2.08 -6.99 2.93
N ILE A 105 2.47 -8.08 2.29
CA ILE A 105 2.81 -9.36 2.93
C ILE A 105 4.10 -9.87 2.30
N CYS A 106 5.06 -10.28 3.13
CA CYS A 106 6.28 -10.93 2.65
C CYS A 106 6.62 -12.13 3.53
N ILE A 107 6.87 -13.27 2.89
CA ILE A 107 7.36 -14.49 3.54
C ILE A 107 8.87 -14.52 3.36
N ALA A 108 9.62 -14.79 4.43
CA ALA A 108 11.07 -14.86 4.35
C ALA A 108 11.50 -16.09 3.50
N PRO A 109 12.31 -15.92 2.44
CA PRO A 109 12.73 -17.06 1.62
C PRO A 109 13.58 -18.08 2.38
N SER A 110 14.38 -17.64 3.36
CA SER A 110 15.24 -18.50 4.19
C SER A 110 14.48 -19.33 5.22
N ASP A 111 13.30 -18.86 5.66
CA ASP A 111 12.46 -19.53 6.65
C ASP A 111 10.99 -19.14 6.45
N PRO A 112 10.19 -19.99 5.77
CA PRO A 112 8.79 -19.69 5.48
C PRO A 112 7.87 -19.58 6.70
N ASN A 113 8.34 -19.93 7.90
CA ASN A 113 7.59 -19.64 9.14
C ASN A 113 7.64 -18.16 9.50
N VAL A 114 8.63 -17.42 8.99
CA VAL A 114 8.76 -15.98 9.22
C VAL A 114 7.96 -15.22 8.17
N ILE A 115 6.95 -14.50 8.64
CA ILE A 115 6.07 -13.68 7.80
C ILE A 115 6.05 -12.26 8.35
N TYR A 116 6.24 -11.28 7.48
CA TYR A 116 6.03 -9.87 7.78
C TYR A 116 4.77 -9.37 7.11
N VAL A 117 3.97 -8.61 7.85
CA VAL A 117 2.72 -8.03 7.36
C VAL A 117 2.70 -6.54 7.66
N GLY A 118 2.56 -5.75 6.61
CA GLY A 118 2.41 -4.30 6.65
C GLY A 118 0.94 -3.92 6.60
N THR A 119 0.51 -3.11 7.55
CA THR A 119 -0.86 -2.64 7.65
C THR A 119 -1.08 -1.30 6.95
N GLY A 120 -2.34 -1.02 6.65
CA GLY A 120 -2.78 0.16 5.90
C GLY A 120 -2.55 0.02 4.41
N GLU A 121 -3.14 0.93 3.63
CA GLU A 121 -3.16 0.78 2.18
C GLU A 121 -2.63 2.01 1.43
N THR A 122 -2.02 1.75 0.27
CA THR A 122 -1.40 2.79 -0.58
C THR A 122 -2.20 3.15 -1.81
N ASP A 123 -3.32 2.46 -2.03
CA ASP A 123 -4.25 2.79 -3.10
C ASP A 123 -5.22 3.85 -2.59
N ILE A 124 -4.74 5.10 -2.61
CA ILE A 124 -5.25 6.30 -1.93
C ILE A 124 -6.69 6.74 -2.31
N ARG A 125 -7.67 5.85 -2.14
CA ARG A 125 -9.10 6.14 -2.25
C ARG A 125 -9.53 7.08 -1.11
N GLY A 126 -10.72 7.66 -1.26
CA GLY A 126 -11.26 8.55 -0.22
C GLY A 126 -11.70 7.83 1.06
N ASN A 127 -11.85 6.50 1.02
CA ASN A 127 -12.38 5.67 2.09
C ASN A 127 -11.37 4.64 2.60
N ILE A 128 -10.08 4.96 2.52
CA ILE A 128 -9.05 4.02 2.97
C ILE A 128 -8.99 3.91 4.49
N SER A 129 -8.65 2.72 4.98
CA SER A 129 -8.42 2.45 6.40
C SER A 129 -6.93 2.53 6.73
N MET A 130 -6.61 3.13 7.88
CA MET A 130 -5.24 3.26 8.32
C MET A 130 -4.72 1.97 8.95
N GLY A 131 -3.45 1.71 8.67
CA GLY A 131 -2.64 0.75 9.38
C GLY A 131 -2.11 1.30 10.70
N ASP A 132 -1.48 0.41 11.45
CA ASP A 132 -0.78 0.68 12.70
C ASP A 132 0.65 0.12 12.70
N GLY A 133 1.24 -0.09 11.52
CA GLY A 133 2.64 -0.48 11.34
C GLY A 133 2.84 -1.92 10.86
N LEU A 134 3.87 -2.57 11.38
CA LEU A 134 4.35 -3.87 10.90
C LEU A 134 4.15 -4.97 11.96
N TYR A 135 3.67 -6.13 11.54
CA TYR A 135 3.58 -7.34 12.34
C TYR A 135 4.53 -8.41 11.80
N ARG A 136 5.02 -9.26 12.70
CA ARG A 136 5.89 -10.40 12.38
C ARG A 136 5.37 -11.67 13.05
N SER A 137 5.31 -12.76 12.29
CA SER A 137 5.10 -14.12 12.79
C SER A 137 6.39 -14.92 12.62
N THR A 138 6.60 -15.93 13.48
CA THR A 138 7.67 -16.94 13.38
C THR A 138 7.14 -18.37 13.35
N ASP A 139 5.83 -18.52 13.18
CA ASP A 139 5.10 -19.79 13.24
C ASP A 139 4.04 -19.86 12.11
N ALA A 140 4.40 -19.30 10.95
CA ALA A 140 3.60 -19.34 9.72
C ALA A 140 2.19 -18.73 9.85
N GLY A 141 2.06 -17.74 10.75
CA GLY A 141 0.85 -16.96 10.98
C GLY A 141 -0.03 -17.44 12.13
N VAL A 142 0.44 -18.37 12.97
CA VAL A 142 -0.31 -18.82 14.16
C VAL A 142 -0.32 -17.75 15.25
N SER A 143 0.79 -17.05 15.44
CA SER A 143 0.91 -15.93 16.36
C SER A 143 1.72 -14.78 15.75
N TRP A 144 1.50 -13.58 16.30
CA TRP A 144 2.04 -12.35 15.74
C TRP A 144 2.57 -11.43 16.83
N SER A 145 3.66 -10.75 16.53
CA SER A 145 4.23 -9.66 17.31
C SER A 145 4.18 -8.37 16.50
N HIS A 146 3.73 -7.28 17.11
CA HIS A 146 3.89 -5.95 16.54
C HIS A 146 5.36 -5.52 16.64
N VAL A 147 5.98 -5.17 15.52
CA VAL A 147 7.42 -4.88 15.40
C VAL A 147 7.68 -3.46 14.92
N GLY A 148 6.83 -2.51 15.30
CA GLY A 148 7.07 -1.08 15.12
C GLY A 148 6.48 -0.47 13.85
N LEU A 149 7.04 0.66 13.41
CA LEU A 149 6.54 1.50 12.30
C LEU A 149 5.10 2.01 12.51
N THR A 150 4.69 2.20 13.77
CA THR A 150 3.28 2.47 14.14
C THR A 150 2.67 3.68 13.46
N GLY A 151 3.39 4.79 13.36
CA GLY A 151 2.88 6.03 12.80
C GLY A 151 3.02 6.12 11.28
N THR A 152 3.42 5.05 10.58
CA THR A 152 3.49 5.05 9.11
C THR A 152 2.12 5.03 8.46
N GLN A 153 1.09 4.45 9.11
CA GLN A 153 -0.30 4.31 8.65
C GLN A 153 -0.53 3.56 7.33
N ALA A 154 0.44 3.45 6.44
CA ALA A 154 0.33 2.74 5.18
C ALA A 154 1.69 2.18 4.77
N ILE A 155 1.83 0.87 4.88
CA ILE A 155 2.98 0.11 4.37
C ILE A 155 2.66 -0.35 2.94
N ALA A 156 3.59 -0.05 2.02
CA ALA A 156 3.41 -0.22 0.59
C ALA A 156 4.00 -1.52 0.05
N ASP A 157 5.15 -1.93 0.59
CA ASP A 157 5.92 -3.07 0.09
C ASP A 157 6.91 -3.54 1.16
N ILE A 158 7.26 -4.82 1.14
CA ILE A 158 8.19 -5.45 2.07
C ILE A 158 9.06 -6.43 1.28
N ILE A 159 10.37 -6.35 1.47
CA ILE A 159 11.30 -7.36 0.99
C ILE A 159 12.15 -7.88 2.15
N VAL A 160 12.34 -9.20 2.19
CA VAL A 160 13.19 -9.87 3.18
C VAL A 160 14.42 -10.41 2.46
N HIS A 161 15.59 -10.32 3.10
CA HIS A 161 16.83 -10.85 2.55
C HIS A 161 16.70 -12.37 2.33
N PRO A 162 17.13 -12.92 1.17
CA PRO A 162 16.87 -14.31 0.81
C PRO A 162 17.54 -15.31 1.76
N ASP A 163 18.67 -14.93 2.36
CA ASP A 163 19.46 -15.79 3.25
C ASP A 163 19.35 -15.38 4.74
N ASP A 164 18.58 -14.34 5.08
CA ASP A 164 18.44 -13.86 6.46
C ASP A 164 17.05 -13.27 6.72
N ALA A 165 16.23 -14.03 7.43
CA ALA A 165 14.86 -13.64 7.80
C ALA A 165 14.77 -12.41 8.72
N ASN A 166 15.88 -11.95 9.32
CA ASN A 166 15.91 -10.77 10.20
C ASN A 166 16.32 -9.49 9.47
N THR A 167 16.87 -9.59 8.25
CA THR A 167 17.17 -8.44 7.41
C THR A 167 15.97 -8.14 6.51
N VAL A 168 15.30 -7.03 6.77
CA VAL A 168 14.05 -6.65 6.11
C VAL A 168 14.08 -5.17 5.73
N LEU A 169 13.59 -4.86 4.54
CA LEU A 169 13.31 -3.49 4.11
C LEU A 169 11.80 -3.30 3.93
N VAL A 170 11.32 -2.14 4.38
CA VAL A 170 9.91 -1.78 4.36
C VAL A 170 9.75 -0.43 3.68
N SER A 171 8.82 -0.38 2.75
CA SER A 171 8.39 0.82 2.05
C SER A 171 7.17 1.40 2.76
N ALA A 172 7.28 2.62 3.27
CA ALA A 172 6.21 3.28 4.01
C ALA A 172 5.73 4.52 3.25
N MET A 173 4.47 4.48 2.82
CA MET A 173 3.81 5.61 2.18
C MET A 173 3.68 6.77 3.16
N GLY A 174 3.27 6.49 4.40
CA GLY A 174 2.93 7.53 5.37
C GLY A 174 1.45 7.88 5.39
N HIS A 175 1.16 9.03 6.01
CA HIS A 175 -0.19 9.54 6.17
C HIS A 175 -0.73 10.03 4.84
N VAL A 176 -1.66 9.32 4.22
CA VAL A 176 -2.18 9.70 2.90
C VAL A 176 -2.95 11.04 2.92
N PHE A 177 -3.47 11.44 4.08
CA PHE A 177 -4.28 12.65 4.25
C PHE A 177 -3.54 13.88 4.81
N GLY A 178 -2.22 13.82 5.00
CA GLY A 178 -1.47 14.96 5.52
C GLY A 178 0.04 14.69 5.63
N ALA A 179 0.84 15.73 5.80
CA ALA A 179 2.29 15.58 5.96
C ALA A 179 2.64 14.81 7.25
N ASN A 180 3.64 13.93 7.17
CA ASN A 180 4.20 13.23 8.33
C ASN A 180 5.65 12.82 8.05
N SER A 181 6.46 12.69 9.10
CA SER A 181 7.87 12.32 8.96
C SER A 181 8.09 10.80 8.82
N GLU A 182 7.10 9.97 9.12
CA GLU A 182 7.18 8.51 9.06
C GLU A 182 6.88 7.99 7.64
N ARG A 183 7.79 8.33 6.73
CA ARG A 183 7.75 8.01 5.30
C ARG A 183 9.09 7.53 4.80
N GLY A 184 9.08 6.89 3.63
CA GLY A 184 10.28 6.48 2.90
C GLY A 184 10.58 5.00 3.07
N ILE A 185 11.85 4.62 2.96
CA ILE A 185 12.29 3.24 3.12
C ILE A 185 12.97 3.07 4.48
N PHE A 186 12.53 2.05 5.20
CA PHE A 186 13.08 1.64 6.49
C PHE A 186 13.76 0.29 6.35
N LYS A 187 14.84 0.08 7.10
CA LYS A 187 15.58 -1.18 7.17
C LYS A 187 15.75 -1.62 8.61
N SER A 188 15.56 -2.92 8.83
CA SER A 188 15.92 -3.62 10.06
C SER A 188 16.88 -4.76 9.72
N THR A 189 17.76 -5.10 10.65
CA THR A 189 18.68 -6.24 10.60
C THR A 189 18.54 -7.12 11.86
N ASP A 190 17.45 -6.94 12.60
CA ASP A 190 17.16 -7.58 13.89
C ASP A 190 15.69 -8.04 13.97
N GLY A 191 15.08 -8.33 12.82
CA GLY A 191 13.71 -8.85 12.76
C GLY A 191 12.63 -7.84 13.14
N GLY A 192 12.93 -6.54 13.04
CA GLY A 192 12.03 -5.45 13.37
C GLY A 192 12.10 -4.97 14.82
N ALA A 193 13.08 -5.41 15.61
CA ALA A 193 13.30 -4.87 16.95
C ALA A 193 13.76 -3.39 16.89
N SER A 194 14.49 -3.01 15.84
CA SER A 194 14.86 -1.63 15.56
C SER A 194 14.82 -1.31 14.06
N TRP A 195 14.59 -0.03 13.74
CA TRP A 195 14.45 0.45 12.36
C TRP A 195 15.32 1.67 12.09
N ARG A 196 16.01 1.66 10.94
CA ARG A 196 16.71 2.81 10.40
C ARG A 196 16.01 3.31 9.14
N LYS A 197 15.79 4.62 9.03
CA LYS A 197 15.30 5.23 7.79
C LYS A 197 16.47 5.39 6.82
N VAL A 198 16.45 4.66 5.71
CA VAL A 198 17.59 4.55 4.77
C VAL A 198 17.37 5.31 3.46
N LEU A 199 16.13 5.65 3.13
CA LEU A 199 15.79 6.52 2.00
C LEU A 199 14.62 7.42 2.36
N PHE A 200 14.82 8.74 2.27
CA PHE A 200 13.84 9.76 2.61
C PHE A 200 14.06 11.03 1.79
N ARG A 201 12.98 11.76 1.48
CA ARG A 201 13.03 13.04 0.76
C ARG A 201 12.48 14.19 1.59
N ASN A 202 11.23 14.06 2.02
CA ASN A 202 10.50 15.05 2.80
C ASN A 202 9.27 14.39 3.45
N ASP A 203 8.51 15.17 4.21
CA ASP A 203 7.32 14.73 4.97
C ASP A 203 6.06 14.49 4.12
N SER A 204 6.16 14.66 2.81
CA SER A 204 5.05 14.56 1.84
C SER A 204 5.33 13.50 0.76
N THR A 205 6.45 12.78 0.86
CA THR A 205 6.89 11.79 -0.13
C THR A 205 7.09 10.44 0.55
N GLY A 206 6.26 9.47 0.19
CA GLY A 206 6.27 8.11 0.70
C GLY A 206 7.17 7.16 -0.06
N GLY A 207 7.57 6.07 0.57
CA GLY A 207 8.01 4.87 -0.13
C GLY A 207 6.82 4.20 -0.82
N LEU A 208 7.06 3.62 -2.00
CA LEU A 208 6.06 2.83 -2.68
C LEU A 208 6.56 1.42 -3.00
N THR A 209 7.41 1.22 -4.01
CA THR A 209 7.86 -0.12 -4.39
C THR A 209 9.24 -0.47 -3.86
N LEU A 210 9.48 -1.75 -3.59
CA LEU A 210 10.77 -2.35 -3.28
C LEU A 210 10.94 -3.64 -4.08
N LYS A 211 11.99 -3.71 -4.91
CA LYS A 211 12.32 -4.94 -5.65
C LYS A 211 13.80 -5.26 -5.54
N MET A 212 14.08 -6.48 -5.12
CA MET A 212 15.43 -7.03 -5.03
C MET A 212 15.78 -7.76 -6.32
N ASP A 213 17.01 -7.62 -6.79
CA ASP A 213 17.52 -8.48 -7.87
C ASP A 213 17.65 -9.92 -7.35
N PRO A 214 16.94 -10.90 -7.94
CA PRO A 214 16.93 -12.28 -7.46
C PRO A 214 18.30 -12.97 -7.59
N THR A 215 19.22 -12.42 -8.39
CA THR A 215 20.57 -12.95 -8.57
C THR A 215 21.61 -12.27 -7.69
N ASN A 216 21.27 -11.13 -7.08
CA ASN A 216 22.18 -10.38 -6.21
C ASN A 216 21.40 -9.51 -5.20
N PRO A 217 21.26 -9.94 -3.93
CA PRO A 217 20.45 -9.23 -2.94
C PRO A 217 21.01 -7.86 -2.54
N ARG A 218 22.24 -7.52 -2.95
CA ARG A 218 22.79 -6.16 -2.76
C ARG A 218 22.17 -5.14 -3.72
N ILE A 219 21.57 -5.59 -4.82
CA ILE A 219 20.94 -4.72 -5.81
C ILE A 219 19.46 -4.64 -5.49
N ILE A 220 19.01 -3.44 -5.11
CA ILE A 220 17.62 -3.17 -4.76
C ILE A 220 17.17 -1.92 -5.50
N TYR A 221 15.95 -1.95 -6.06
CA TYR A 221 15.28 -0.80 -6.61
C TYR A 221 14.15 -0.37 -5.69
N ALA A 222 14.00 0.93 -5.51
CA ALA A 222 12.92 1.51 -4.72
C ALA A 222 12.30 2.70 -5.45
N SER A 223 10.99 2.90 -5.29
CA SER A 223 10.35 4.14 -5.72
C SER A 223 9.87 4.95 -4.53
N LEU A 224 9.99 6.27 -4.67
CA LEU A 224 9.32 7.23 -3.79
C LEU A 224 8.21 7.93 -4.58
N TRP A 225 7.09 8.21 -3.90
CA TRP A 225 5.91 8.82 -4.50
C TRP A 225 5.42 9.97 -3.63
N GLN A 226 5.45 11.18 -4.17
CA GLN A 226 4.83 12.35 -3.56
C GLN A 226 3.36 12.38 -3.96
N ALA A 227 2.47 12.12 -3.00
CA ALA A 227 1.03 12.10 -3.22
C ALA A 227 0.27 12.41 -1.95
N TYR A 228 -0.95 12.92 -2.13
CA TYR A 228 -1.88 13.13 -1.04
C TYR A 228 -3.32 12.97 -1.52
N ARG A 229 -4.20 12.73 -0.56
CA ARG A 229 -5.65 12.72 -0.72
C ARG A 229 -6.28 13.67 0.30
N ASN A 230 -7.42 14.26 -0.04
CA ASN A 230 -8.34 14.85 0.93
C ASN A 230 -9.79 14.57 0.50
N GLY A 231 -10.78 15.13 1.21
CA GLY A 231 -12.19 14.85 0.95
C GLY A 231 -12.71 15.26 -0.43
N TRP A 232 -12.02 16.15 -1.14
CA TRP A 232 -12.49 16.73 -2.41
C TRP A 232 -11.44 16.71 -3.54
N SER A 233 -10.18 16.36 -3.26
CA SER A 233 -9.11 16.30 -4.25
C SER A 233 -8.04 15.26 -3.94
N MET A 234 -7.21 15.00 -4.94
CA MET A 234 -6.05 14.12 -4.88
C MET A 234 -4.93 14.73 -5.71
N SER A 235 -3.70 14.57 -5.25
CA SER A 235 -2.50 14.82 -6.06
C SER A 235 -1.70 13.53 -6.21
N SER A 236 -1.21 13.27 -7.42
CA SER A 236 -0.30 12.18 -7.72
C SER A 236 0.91 12.70 -8.47
N GLY A 237 2.04 12.77 -7.78
CA GLY A 237 3.31 13.22 -8.33
C GLY A 237 3.77 14.58 -7.85
N GLY A 238 5.08 14.79 -7.92
CA GLY A 238 5.77 15.97 -7.45
C GLY A 238 7.28 15.79 -7.52
N GLU A 239 8.04 16.82 -7.14
CA GLU A 239 9.51 16.79 -7.19
C GLU A 239 10.15 15.77 -6.24
N GLY A 240 9.41 15.33 -5.22
CA GLY A 240 9.84 14.26 -4.31
C GLY A 240 9.77 12.85 -4.91
N SER A 241 8.93 12.64 -5.93
CA SER A 241 8.79 11.33 -6.58
C SER A 241 10.06 10.94 -7.33
N GLY A 242 10.38 9.65 -7.37
CA GLY A 242 11.53 9.18 -8.13
C GLY A 242 11.77 7.67 -8.04
N LEU A 243 12.69 7.21 -8.86
CA LEU A 243 13.19 5.82 -8.88
C LEU A 243 14.65 5.81 -8.40
N TYR A 244 14.96 4.86 -7.52
CA TYR A 244 16.25 4.75 -6.86
C TYR A 244 16.80 3.34 -6.99
N LYS A 245 18.12 3.23 -6.96
CA LYS A 245 18.83 1.97 -6.93
C LYS A 245 19.89 1.97 -5.84
N SER A 246 19.89 0.93 -5.02
CA SER A 246 20.98 0.58 -4.14
C SER A 246 21.83 -0.54 -4.78
N THR A 247 23.12 -0.52 -4.46
CA THR A 247 24.06 -1.61 -4.78
C THR A 247 24.78 -2.11 -3.54
N ASP A 248 24.24 -1.85 -2.35
CA ASP A 248 24.80 -2.22 -1.05
C ASP A 248 23.75 -2.77 -0.07
N GLY A 249 22.67 -3.34 -0.59
CA GLY A 249 21.61 -3.93 0.24
C GLY A 249 20.72 -2.88 0.91
N GLY A 250 20.56 -1.72 0.26
CA GLY A 250 19.67 -0.64 0.68
C GLY A 250 20.23 0.29 1.74
N GLU A 251 21.55 0.31 1.96
CA GLU A 251 22.17 1.29 2.87
C GLU A 251 22.32 2.65 2.19
N THR A 252 22.70 2.68 0.91
CA THR A 252 22.78 3.90 0.10
C THR A 252 22.04 3.76 -1.22
N TRP A 253 21.61 4.90 -1.76
CA TRP A 253 20.69 4.96 -2.91
C TRP A 253 21.15 5.98 -3.94
N LYS A 254 21.25 5.53 -5.20
CA LYS A 254 21.44 6.38 -6.37
C LYS A 254 20.10 6.71 -7.00
N ASP A 255 19.84 8.00 -7.19
CA ASP A 255 18.69 8.50 -7.94
C ASP A 255 18.84 8.18 -9.44
N LEU A 256 17.82 7.55 -10.02
CA LEU A 256 17.75 7.18 -11.44
C LEU A 256 16.73 8.04 -12.22
N THR A 257 16.02 8.94 -11.55
CA THR A 257 14.84 9.65 -12.07
C THR A 257 15.16 10.50 -13.30
N LYS A 258 16.40 10.98 -13.42
CA LYS A 258 16.87 11.84 -14.52
C LYS A 258 17.80 11.12 -15.49
N ASN A 259 17.93 9.80 -15.41
CA ASN A 259 18.79 9.06 -16.32
C ASN A 259 18.28 9.14 -17.77
N PRO A 260 19.17 8.96 -18.77
CA PRO A 260 18.80 9.01 -20.18
C PRO A 260 17.59 8.12 -20.50
N GLY A 261 16.61 8.69 -21.21
CA GLY A 261 15.39 8.00 -21.63
C GLY A 261 14.22 8.03 -20.63
N MET A 262 14.45 8.46 -19.38
CA MET A 262 13.36 8.74 -18.43
C MET A 262 12.50 9.92 -18.91
N PRO A 263 11.19 9.92 -18.62
CA PRO A 263 10.32 11.03 -19.00
C PRO A 263 10.66 12.30 -18.21
N LYS A 264 10.44 13.47 -18.83
CA LYS A 264 10.65 14.79 -18.20
C LYS A 264 9.35 15.31 -17.57
N GLY A 265 9.48 16.29 -16.68
CA GLY A 265 8.35 16.94 -16.01
C GLY A 265 7.96 16.25 -14.71
N ILE A 266 6.68 16.37 -14.32
CA ILE A 266 6.17 15.80 -13.07
C ILE A 266 6.17 14.27 -13.13
N ILE A 267 6.81 13.64 -12.14
CA ILE A 267 6.84 12.19 -11.99
C ILE A 267 5.81 11.79 -10.92
N GLY A 268 4.93 10.87 -11.27
CA GLY A 268 3.92 10.30 -10.37
C GLY A 268 4.33 8.94 -9.82
N LYS A 269 3.34 8.06 -9.62
CA LYS A 269 3.52 6.68 -9.17
C LYS A 269 4.45 5.91 -10.11
N ILE A 270 5.48 5.25 -9.55
CA ILE A 270 6.36 4.33 -10.27
C ILE A 270 6.28 2.97 -9.59
N CYS A 271 5.94 1.93 -10.36
CA CYS A 271 6.21 0.55 -9.97
C CYS A 271 7.32 -0.01 -10.84
N VAL A 272 8.26 -0.70 -10.21
CA VAL A 272 9.42 -1.30 -10.85
C VAL A 272 9.40 -2.81 -10.64
N ASP A 273 9.97 -3.57 -11.56
CA ASP A 273 10.30 -4.98 -11.34
C ASP A 273 11.59 -5.40 -12.05
N VAL A 274 12.32 -6.34 -11.45
CA VAL A 274 13.61 -6.83 -11.94
C VAL A 274 13.41 -8.23 -12.51
N SER A 275 13.78 -8.44 -13.78
CA SER A 275 13.55 -9.73 -14.43
C SER A 275 14.50 -10.80 -13.90
N PRO A 276 13.98 -11.92 -13.36
CA PRO A 276 14.82 -13.09 -13.04
C PRO A 276 15.39 -13.76 -14.29
N ALA A 277 14.70 -13.63 -15.44
CA ALA A 277 15.07 -14.27 -16.69
C ALA A 277 16.31 -13.64 -17.37
N GLN A 278 16.64 -12.39 -17.05
CA GLN A 278 17.79 -11.71 -17.64
C GLN A 278 18.40 -10.69 -16.66
N LYS A 279 19.69 -10.87 -16.36
CA LYS A 279 20.45 -9.94 -15.53
C LYS A 279 20.39 -8.51 -16.07
N ASN A 280 20.26 -7.55 -15.16
CA ASN A 280 20.16 -6.10 -15.44
C ASN A 280 18.91 -5.68 -16.23
N LEU A 281 17.99 -6.59 -16.57
CA LEU A 281 16.72 -6.24 -17.18
C LEU A 281 15.76 -5.76 -16.09
N VAL A 282 15.33 -4.51 -16.21
CA VAL A 282 14.40 -3.85 -15.29
C VAL A 282 13.25 -3.25 -16.09
N TRP A 283 12.04 -3.46 -15.60
CA TRP A 283 10.83 -2.84 -16.11
C TRP A 283 10.35 -1.78 -15.14
N ALA A 284 9.88 -0.65 -15.65
CA ALA A 284 9.29 0.40 -14.85
C ALA A 284 8.03 0.91 -15.52
N MET A 285 6.94 0.92 -14.77
CA MET A 285 5.71 1.56 -15.17
C MET A 285 5.64 2.93 -14.51
N ILE A 286 5.57 3.99 -15.33
CA ILE A 286 5.81 5.37 -14.86
C ILE A 286 4.59 6.24 -15.16
N GLU A 287 3.98 6.80 -14.12
CA GLU A 287 3.00 7.88 -14.24
C GLU A 287 3.69 9.19 -14.62
N ASN A 288 3.38 9.68 -15.82
CA ASN A 288 3.82 10.96 -16.37
C ASN A 288 2.96 11.26 -17.60
N ALA A 289 2.90 12.52 -18.06
CA ALA A 289 2.24 12.88 -19.32
C ALA A 289 2.76 12.05 -20.51
N ASN A 290 4.08 11.88 -20.58
CA ASN A 290 4.81 11.01 -21.51
C ASN A 290 5.20 9.65 -20.89
N GLY A 291 4.45 9.19 -19.89
CA GLY A 291 4.71 7.96 -19.14
C GLY A 291 4.22 6.68 -19.82
N GLY A 292 4.23 5.55 -19.13
CA GLY A 292 3.92 4.23 -19.70
C GLY A 292 4.94 3.20 -19.25
N LEU A 293 5.14 2.17 -20.07
CA LEU A 293 6.10 1.11 -19.77
C LEU A 293 7.48 1.46 -20.31
N PHE A 294 8.48 1.34 -19.45
CA PHE A 294 9.88 1.54 -19.76
C PHE A 294 10.68 0.28 -19.45
N LYS A 295 11.68 0.01 -20.29
CA LYS A 295 12.64 -1.09 -20.18
C LYS A 295 14.03 -0.51 -20.00
N SER A 296 14.83 -1.12 -19.13
CA SER A 296 16.27 -0.92 -19.05
C SER A 296 16.97 -2.27 -19.10
N THR A 297 17.99 -2.41 -19.95
CA THR A 297 18.81 -3.63 -20.05
C THR A 297 20.18 -3.48 -19.38
N ASN A 298 20.43 -2.32 -18.77
CA ASN A 298 21.70 -1.97 -18.11
C ASN A 298 21.47 -1.56 -16.64
N GLY A 299 20.42 -2.11 -16.01
CA GLY A 299 20.16 -1.94 -14.59
C GLY A 299 19.79 -0.52 -14.20
N GLY A 300 19.07 0.18 -15.07
CA GLY A 300 18.53 1.52 -14.86
C GLY A 300 19.45 2.67 -15.28
N ALA A 301 20.60 2.40 -15.91
CA ALA A 301 21.51 3.46 -16.38
C ALA A 301 20.95 4.24 -17.58
N SER A 302 20.17 3.59 -18.44
CA SER A 302 19.34 4.23 -19.46
C SER A 302 18.05 3.46 -19.67
N TRP A 303 17.03 4.15 -20.18
CA TRP A 303 15.68 3.62 -20.33
C TRP A 303 15.17 3.79 -21.76
N GLN A 304 14.31 2.87 -22.18
CA GLN A 304 13.56 2.94 -23.42
C GLN A 304 12.07 2.79 -23.10
N ARG A 305 11.24 3.72 -23.56
CA ARG A 305 9.78 3.56 -23.48
C ARG A 305 9.35 2.52 -24.51
N THR A 306 8.79 1.40 -24.07
CA THR A 306 8.38 0.30 -24.96
C THR A 306 6.91 0.37 -25.32
N SER A 307 6.06 0.93 -24.45
CA SER A 307 4.64 1.07 -24.74
C SER A 307 4.04 2.36 -24.18
N THR A 308 3.10 2.89 -24.95
CA THR A 308 2.27 4.05 -24.61
C THR A 308 0.79 3.68 -24.48
N ASP A 309 0.46 2.40 -24.57
CA ASP A 309 -0.90 1.88 -24.61
C ASP A 309 -1.72 2.40 -23.41
N ALA A 310 -2.90 2.95 -23.71
CA ALA A 310 -3.79 3.52 -22.72
C ALA A 310 -4.41 2.44 -21.80
N ASN A 311 -4.57 1.21 -22.29
CA ASN A 311 -5.19 0.12 -21.54
C ASN A 311 -4.37 -0.26 -20.31
N ILE A 312 -3.04 -0.18 -20.41
CA ILE A 312 -2.15 -0.45 -19.29
C ILE A 312 -1.91 0.77 -18.39
N ARG A 313 -2.41 1.96 -18.74
CA ARG A 313 -2.14 3.24 -18.05
C ARG A 313 -3.36 3.88 -17.38
N GLN A 314 -4.50 3.19 -17.30
CA GLN A 314 -5.69 3.78 -16.68
C GLN A 314 -5.43 4.02 -15.19
N ARG A 315 -5.94 5.15 -14.66
CA ARG A 315 -5.84 5.57 -13.25
C ARG A 315 -4.47 5.22 -12.62
N PRO A 316 -3.37 5.79 -13.14
CA PRO A 316 -2.02 5.35 -12.78
C PRO A 316 -1.65 5.59 -11.31
N TRP A 317 -2.33 6.49 -10.61
CA TRP A 317 -2.23 6.63 -9.14
C TRP A 317 -2.81 5.43 -8.36
N TYR A 318 -3.76 4.70 -8.96
CA TYR A 318 -4.47 3.58 -8.34
C TYR A 318 -3.91 2.23 -8.79
N PHE A 319 -3.48 2.13 -10.05
CA PHE A 319 -2.85 0.93 -10.61
C PHE A 319 -1.36 1.15 -10.82
N ASN A 320 -0.84 0.77 -11.98
CA ASN A 320 0.53 0.96 -12.46
C ASN A 320 1.51 -0.15 -12.06
N HIS A 321 1.06 -1.34 -11.68
CA HIS A 321 1.95 -2.44 -11.30
C HIS A 321 2.49 -3.17 -12.53
N VAL A 322 3.77 -3.54 -12.49
CA VAL A 322 4.46 -4.29 -13.54
C VAL A 322 5.18 -5.47 -12.91
N TYR A 323 5.15 -6.62 -13.60
CA TYR A 323 5.83 -7.83 -13.16
C TYR A 323 6.52 -8.50 -14.34
N ALA A 324 7.79 -8.78 -14.20
CA ALA A 324 8.59 -9.52 -15.16
C ALA A 324 8.28 -11.01 -15.07
N ASP A 325 8.24 -11.70 -16.20
CA ASP A 325 8.17 -13.16 -16.17
C ASP A 325 9.51 -13.73 -15.64
N PRO A 326 9.46 -14.73 -14.73
CA PRO A 326 10.66 -15.29 -14.13
C PRO A 326 11.50 -16.12 -15.10
N LYS A 327 10.94 -16.54 -16.23
CA LYS A 327 11.58 -17.47 -17.17
C LYS A 327 11.78 -16.90 -18.57
N ASN A 328 11.08 -15.84 -18.94
CA ASN A 328 11.18 -15.23 -20.26
C ASN A 328 11.35 -13.71 -20.21
N ALA A 329 12.52 -13.22 -20.64
CA ALA A 329 12.90 -11.81 -20.59
C ALA A 329 12.03 -10.88 -21.47
N ASP A 330 11.29 -11.43 -22.44
CA ASP A 330 10.39 -10.66 -23.30
C ASP A 330 8.94 -10.68 -22.82
N VAL A 331 8.64 -11.41 -21.76
CA VAL A 331 7.31 -11.50 -21.19
C VAL A 331 7.21 -10.58 -19.97
N VAL A 332 6.18 -9.73 -19.96
CA VAL A 332 5.90 -8.79 -18.88
C VAL A 332 4.40 -8.64 -18.70
N TYR A 333 3.97 -8.59 -17.44
CA TYR A 333 2.59 -8.42 -17.03
C TYR A 333 2.39 -7.01 -16.48
N VAL A 334 1.23 -6.42 -16.76
CA VAL A 334 0.81 -5.14 -16.18
C VAL A 334 -0.58 -5.29 -15.58
N LEU A 335 -0.70 -4.93 -14.30
CA LEU A 335 -1.98 -4.97 -13.60
C LEU A 335 -2.64 -3.59 -13.66
N ASN A 336 -3.88 -3.57 -14.14
CA ASN A 336 -4.70 -2.37 -14.28
C ASN A 336 -6.18 -2.75 -14.12
N VAL A 337 -7.10 -1.91 -14.63
CA VAL A 337 -8.45 -2.33 -15.01
C VAL A 337 -8.31 -3.36 -16.12
N GLY A 338 -8.28 -4.62 -15.73
CA GLY A 338 -7.82 -5.75 -16.52
C GLY A 338 -6.35 -6.10 -16.26
N MET A 339 -6.06 -7.39 -16.25
CA MET A 339 -4.70 -7.91 -16.28
C MET A 339 -4.22 -8.00 -17.73
N HIS A 340 -3.03 -7.47 -18.01
CA HIS A 340 -2.48 -7.44 -19.36
C HIS A 340 -1.15 -8.16 -19.42
N LYS A 341 -0.87 -8.82 -20.54
CA LYS A 341 0.39 -9.50 -20.81
C LYS A 341 0.96 -9.06 -22.14
N SER A 342 2.28 -8.86 -22.16
CA SER A 342 3.08 -8.76 -23.36
C SER A 342 4.00 -9.95 -23.47
N ILE A 343 4.28 -10.39 -24.69
CA ILE A 343 5.23 -11.48 -25.01
C ILE A 343 6.34 -11.04 -25.96
N ASN A 344 6.44 -9.73 -26.23
CA ASN A 344 7.34 -9.14 -27.22
C ASN A 344 8.10 -7.93 -26.65
N GLY A 345 8.59 -8.08 -25.43
CA GLY A 345 9.37 -7.06 -24.75
C GLY A 345 8.55 -5.82 -24.40
N GLY A 346 7.27 -5.99 -24.06
CA GLY A 346 6.43 -4.89 -23.61
C GLY A 346 6.02 -3.91 -24.72
N SER A 347 6.04 -4.35 -25.98
CA SER A 347 5.69 -3.51 -27.15
C SER A 347 4.18 -3.49 -27.40
N THR A 348 3.53 -4.64 -27.36
CA THR A 348 2.07 -4.78 -27.46
C THR A 348 1.53 -5.65 -26.33
N PHE A 349 0.27 -5.42 -25.97
CA PHE A 349 -0.41 -6.09 -24.85
C PHE A 349 -1.73 -6.72 -25.30
N PHE A 350 -2.08 -7.81 -24.64
CA PHE A 350 -3.40 -8.43 -24.71
C PHE A 350 -3.94 -8.69 -23.30
N GLY A 351 -5.26 -8.63 -23.15
CA GLY A 351 -5.93 -8.88 -21.88
C GLY A 351 -5.91 -10.37 -21.51
N ILE A 352 -5.77 -10.66 -20.22
CA ILE A 352 -5.95 -11.98 -19.63
C ILE A 352 -7.33 -12.02 -18.98
N GLY A 353 -8.11 -13.06 -19.32
CA GLY A 353 -9.40 -13.33 -18.68
C GLY A 353 -9.21 -13.67 -17.21
N THR A 354 -9.89 -12.94 -16.34
CA THR A 354 -9.80 -13.03 -14.88
C THR A 354 -11.19 -12.90 -14.27
N ASN A 355 -11.34 -13.27 -13.00
CA ASN A 355 -12.65 -13.29 -12.34
C ASN A 355 -13.10 -11.91 -11.82
N HIS A 356 -12.26 -10.88 -11.94
CA HIS A 356 -12.57 -9.51 -11.53
C HIS A 356 -12.02 -8.49 -12.53
N ALA A 357 -12.54 -7.27 -12.53
CA ALA A 357 -12.20 -6.25 -13.51
C ALA A 357 -10.94 -5.44 -13.17
N ASP A 358 -10.44 -5.48 -11.93
CA ASP A 358 -9.25 -4.75 -11.49
C ASP A 358 -8.27 -5.63 -10.70
N HIS A 359 -6.97 -5.33 -10.82
CA HIS A 359 -5.88 -6.13 -10.27
C HIS A 359 -4.82 -5.23 -9.63
N HIS A 360 -4.38 -5.61 -8.43
CA HIS A 360 -3.58 -4.76 -7.55
C HIS A 360 -2.24 -5.36 -7.13
N ASP A 361 -2.14 -6.68 -7.11
CA ASP A 361 -0.89 -7.37 -6.81
C ASP A 361 -0.86 -8.73 -7.53
N MET A 362 0.33 -9.27 -7.73
CA MET A 362 0.55 -10.57 -8.33
C MET A 362 1.78 -11.23 -7.73
N TRP A 363 1.66 -12.53 -7.48
CA TRP A 363 2.78 -13.41 -7.23
C TRP A 363 2.94 -14.37 -8.42
N ILE A 364 4.17 -14.55 -8.91
CA ILE A 364 4.51 -15.33 -10.11
C ILE A 364 5.84 -16.07 -9.95
#